data_AF-A0A7S0F4V0-F1
#
_entry.id   AF-A0A7S0F4V0-F1
#
_cell.length_a   1.000
_cell.length_b   1.000
_cell.length_c   1.000
_cell.angle_alpha   90.00
_cell.angle_beta   90.00
_cell.angle_gamma   90.00
#
_symmetry.space_group_name_H-M   'P 1'
#
loop_
_entity.id
_entity.type
_entity.pdbx_description
1 polymer ?
#
loop_
_entity_poly.entity_id
_entity_poly.type
_entity_poly.pdbx_seq_one_letter_code
_entity_poly.pdbx_strand_id
1 'polypeptide(L)'
;MEMNPDFPGALFDPDAADFCRRLLEKNEKTRLGTNGCEEIMAHPWFKNMNWESVLSDRKRPPYVPPKDVNAASQSEIGNFTEDKQIQECVIDARDESYYKDWDWTNPHAYAAEVIEFLIYERETGEPLIPILQQSTCCCDIL
;
A
#
# COMPACT_ATOMS: atom_id res chain seq x y z
N MET A 1 -8.85 -35.32 10.17
CA MET A 1 -8.13 -35.51 8.89
C MET A 1 -7.57 -34.17 8.51
N GLU A 2 -6.26 -34.06 8.40
CA GLU A 2 -5.63 -32.84 7.91
C GLU A 2 -5.91 -32.72 6.40
N MET A 3 -6.51 -31.61 5.99
CA MET A 3 -6.77 -31.32 4.58
C MET A 3 -5.57 -30.61 3.99
N ASN A 4 -4.96 -31.24 2.99
CA ASN A 4 -3.95 -30.60 2.15
C ASN A 4 -4.65 -29.90 0.98
N PRO A 5 -4.22 -28.68 0.61
CA PRO A 5 -4.77 -27.99 -0.54
C PRO A 5 -4.50 -28.80 -1.82
N ASP A 6 -5.50 -28.89 -2.68
CA ASP A 6 -5.38 -29.45 -4.02
C ASP A 6 -5.13 -28.34 -5.05
N PHE A 7 -4.24 -28.59 -6.01
CA PHE A 7 -3.84 -27.64 -7.04
C PHE A 7 -4.07 -28.27 -8.41
N PRO A 8 -5.26 -28.07 -9.01
CA PRO A 8 -5.58 -28.66 -10.30
C PRO A 8 -4.62 -28.18 -11.39
N GLY A 9 -3.97 -29.10 -12.08
CA GLY A 9 -2.99 -28.78 -13.14
C GLY A 9 -3.57 -28.03 -14.34
N ALA A 10 -4.91 -27.95 -14.47
CA ALA A 10 -5.58 -27.12 -15.46
C ALA A 10 -5.49 -25.61 -15.14
N LEU A 11 -5.25 -25.25 -13.88
CA LEU A 11 -5.18 -23.86 -13.40
C LEU A 11 -3.78 -23.48 -12.92
N PHE A 12 -3.03 -24.45 -12.39
CA PHE A 12 -1.70 -24.22 -11.81
C PHE A 12 -0.60 -24.83 -12.64
N ASP A 13 0.38 -24.01 -13.00
CA ASP A 13 1.68 -24.50 -13.44
C ASP A 13 2.35 -25.33 -12.31
N PRO A 14 3.13 -26.39 -12.64
CA PRO A 14 3.74 -27.25 -11.63
C PRO A 14 4.64 -26.51 -10.63
N ASP A 15 5.42 -25.54 -11.09
CA ASP A 15 6.30 -24.74 -10.22
C ASP A 15 5.46 -23.83 -9.31
N ALA A 16 4.30 -23.35 -9.76
CA ALA A 16 3.35 -22.58 -8.95
C ALA A 16 2.67 -23.43 -7.88
N ALA A 17 2.18 -24.60 -8.26
CA ALA A 17 1.56 -25.54 -7.32
C ALA A 17 2.55 -25.96 -6.23
N ASP A 18 3.81 -26.22 -6.61
CA ASP A 18 4.87 -26.52 -5.64
C ASP A 18 5.18 -25.34 -4.72
N PHE A 19 5.31 -24.15 -5.29
CA PHE A 19 5.53 -22.94 -4.53
C PHE A 19 4.44 -22.71 -3.47
N CYS A 20 3.16 -22.80 -3.86
CA CYS A 20 2.03 -22.68 -2.95
C CYS A 20 2.05 -23.77 -1.87
N ARG A 21 2.34 -25.03 -2.22
CA ARG A 21 2.42 -26.12 -1.25
C ARG A 21 3.49 -25.87 -0.19
N ARG A 22 4.68 -25.42 -0.60
CA ARG A 22 5.81 -25.18 0.31
C ARG A 22 5.59 -23.94 1.20
N LEU A 23 4.88 -22.92 0.70
CA LEU A 23 4.44 -21.79 1.52
C LEU A 23 3.34 -22.16 2.53
N LEU A 24 2.45 -23.08 2.15
CA LEU A 24 1.34 -23.54 2.99
C LEU A 24 1.69 -24.75 3.87
N GLU A 25 2.97 -25.12 3.95
CA GLU A 25 3.47 -26.16 4.84
C GLU A 25 3.07 -25.84 6.29
N LYS A 26 2.48 -26.84 6.95
CA LYS A 26 1.89 -26.67 8.29
C LYS A 26 2.97 -26.48 9.33
N ASN A 27 4.07 -27.22 9.20
CA ASN A 27 5.22 -27.07 10.07
C ASN A 27 6.00 -25.81 9.70
N GLU A 28 5.95 -24.81 10.59
CA GLU A 28 6.68 -23.55 10.43
C GLU A 28 8.19 -23.76 10.23
N LYS A 29 8.79 -24.81 10.81
CA LYS A 29 10.24 -25.06 10.70
C LYS A 29 10.68 -25.54 9.33
N THR A 30 9.75 -26.09 8.54
CA THR A 30 10.02 -26.60 7.19
C THR A 30 9.31 -25.78 6.12
N ARG A 31 8.55 -24.75 6.52
CA ARG A 31 7.87 -23.85 5.59
C ARG A 31 8.88 -23.05 4.78
N LEU A 32 8.60 -22.89 3.49
CA LEU A 32 9.43 -22.06 2.62
C LEU A 32 9.47 -20.62 3.15
N GLY A 33 10.67 -20.06 3.27
CA GLY A 33 10.89 -18.71 3.77
C GLY A 33 11.24 -18.64 5.25
N THR A 34 11.24 -19.77 5.97
CA THR A 34 11.60 -19.81 7.39
C THR A 34 13.05 -19.43 7.64
N ASN A 35 13.97 -19.69 6.70
CA ASN A 35 15.35 -19.23 6.78
C ASN A 35 15.59 -17.89 6.05
N GLY A 36 14.53 -17.18 5.65
CA GLY A 36 14.61 -15.87 5.00
C GLY A 36 14.03 -15.84 3.58
N CYS A 37 13.94 -14.62 3.03
CA CYS A 37 13.34 -14.39 1.70
C CYS A 37 14.17 -14.98 0.54
N GLU A 38 15.45 -15.26 0.75
CA GLU A 38 16.34 -15.86 -0.25
C GLU A 38 15.85 -17.24 -0.71
N GLU A 39 15.26 -18.04 0.18
CA GLU A 39 14.64 -19.33 -0.19
C GLU A 39 13.47 -19.15 -1.15
N ILE A 40 12.65 -18.12 -0.90
CA ILE A 40 11.52 -17.76 -1.75
C ILE A 40 12.03 -17.29 -3.11
N MET A 41 13.03 -16.40 -3.12
CA MET A 41 13.61 -15.84 -4.33
C MET A 41 14.30 -16.88 -5.21
N ALA A 42 14.86 -17.93 -4.61
CA ALA A 42 15.52 -19.04 -5.29
C ALA A 42 14.56 -20.13 -5.82
N HIS A 43 13.25 -20.01 -5.54
CA HIS A 43 12.27 -21.00 -5.98
C HIS A 43 12.16 -21.05 -7.52
N PRO A 44 12.02 -22.24 -8.16
CA PRO A 44 11.87 -22.37 -9.61
C PRO A 44 10.73 -21.54 -10.21
N TRP A 45 9.68 -21.26 -9.43
CA TRP A 45 8.61 -20.35 -9.81
C TRP A 45 9.12 -18.96 -10.24
N PHE A 46 10.21 -18.49 -9.61
CA PHE A 46 10.85 -17.22 -9.93
C PHE A 46 12.10 -17.35 -10.82
N LYS A 47 12.30 -18.49 -11.51
CA LYS A 47 13.50 -18.73 -12.35
C LYS A 47 13.78 -17.64 -13.40
N ASN A 48 12.73 -16.95 -13.86
CA ASN A 48 12.83 -15.88 -14.86
C ASN A 48 12.78 -14.46 -14.24
N MET A 49 12.89 -14.35 -12.91
CA MET A 49 12.85 -13.07 -12.20
C MET A 49 14.26 -12.51 -12.02
N ASN A 50 14.52 -11.34 -12.59
CA ASN A 50 15.70 -10.55 -12.24
C ASN A 50 15.34 -9.64 -11.06
N TRP A 51 15.74 -10.05 -9.85
CA TRP A 51 15.43 -9.33 -8.62
C TRP A 51 16.10 -7.96 -8.52
N GLU A 52 17.30 -7.79 -9.06
CA GLU A 52 17.99 -6.48 -9.10
C GLU A 52 17.20 -5.47 -9.94
N SER A 53 16.65 -5.90 -11.07
CA SER A 53 15.80 -5.06 -11.93
C SER A 53 14.47 -4.71 -11.28
N VAL A 54 13.95 -5.57 -10.39
CA VAL A 54 12.75 -5.27 -9.60
C VAL A 54 13.08 -4.25 -8.51
N LEU A 55 14.16 -4.46 -7.74
CA LEU A 55 14.57 -3.57 -6.65
C LEU A 55 15.01 -2.17 -7.11
N SER A 56 15.42 -2.04 -8.37
CA SER A 56 15.84 -0.77 -8.98
C SER A 56 14.75 -0.12 -9.84
N ASP A 57 13.50 -0.59 -9.74
CA ASP A 57 12.34 -0.09 -10.50
C ASP A 57 12.51 -0.08 -12.03
N ARG A 58 13.39 -0.94 -12.56
CA ARG A 58 13.66 -1.04 -14.01
C ARG A 58 12.72 -2.00 -14.73
N LYS A 59 12.11 -2.94 -14.02
CA LYS A 59 11.18 -3.90 -14.60
C LYS A 59 9.79 -3.30 -14.70
N ARG A 60 9.27 -3.11 -15.93
CA ARG A 60 7.89 -2.67 -16.15
C ARG A 60 6.91 -3.68 -15.52
N PRO A 61 5.90 -3.23 -14.75
CA PRO A 61 4.89 -4.13 -14.21
C PRO A 61 4.06 -4.77 -15.34
N PRO A 62 3.57 -6.02 -15.16
CA PRO A 62 2.80 -6.72 -16.18
C PRO A 62 1.43 -6.08 -16.44
N TYR A 63 0.91 -5.33 -15.47
CA TYR A 63 -0.33 -4.58 -15.57
C TYR A 63 -0.09 -3.13 -15.14
N VAL A 64 -0.53 -2.19 -15.97
CA VAL A 64 -0.55 -0.76 -15.65
C VAL A 64 -2.03 -0.38 -15.53
N PRO A 65 -2.53 -0.06 -14.32
CA PRO A 65 -3.93 0.31 -14.14
C PRO A 65 -4.31 1.52 -15.00
N PRO A 66 -5.54 1.56 -15.54
CA PRO A 66 -6.09 2.79 -16.10
C PRO A 66 -6.28 3.83 -14.99
N LYS A 67 -6.59 5.07 -15.37
CA LYS A 67 -6.83 6.17 -14.42
C LYS A 67 -8.15 6.04 -13.63
N ASP A 68 -8.90 4.97 -13.88
CA ASP A 68 -10.19 4.72 -13.24
C ASP A 68 -10.01 4.24 -11.81
N VAL A 69 -11.00 4.53 -10.96
CA VAL A 69 -11.00 4.13 -9.55
C VAL A 69 -11.29 2.63 -9.45
N ASN A 70 -10.30 1.85 -9.02
CA ASN A 70 -10.46 0.42 -8.73
C ASN A 70 -10.90 0.20 -7.27
N ALA A 71 -12.05 0.76 -6.90
CA ALA A 71 -12.67 0.60 -5.58
C ALA A 71 -14.20 0.50 -5.71
N ALA A 72 -14.85 -0.07 -4.69
CA ALA A 72 -16.31 -0.07 -4.62
C ALA A 72 -16.83 1.37 -4.58
N SER A 73 -17.98 1.61 -5.23
CA SER A 73 -18.61 2.92 -5.19
C SER A 73 -19.15 3.22 -3.79
N GLN A 74 -19.20 4.51 -3.41
CA GLN A 74 -19.80 4.93 -2.14
C GLN A 74 -21.23 4.38 -1.97
N SER A 75 -21.98 4.25 -3.06
CA SER A 75 -23.33 3.67 -3.07
C SER A 75 -23.37 2.18 -2.73
N GLU A 76 -22.30 1.42 -2.99
CA GLU A 76 -22.23 -0.03 -2.72
C GLU A 76 -21.73 -0.36 -1.31
N ILE A 77 -20.93 0.52 -0.70
CA ILE A 77 -20.33 0.32 0.63
C ILE A 77 -21.42 0.38 1.74
N GLY A 78 -22.54 1.06 1.47
CA GLY A 78 -23.62 1.25 2.42
C GLY A 78 -23.29 2.31 3.48
N ASN A 79 -24.23 2.52 4.41
CA ASN A 79 -24.04 3.42 5.54
C ASN A 79 -23.82 2.62 6.81
N PHE A 80 -22.97 3.12 7.70
CA PHE A 80 -22.91 2.61 9.06
C PHE A 80 -24.27 2.83 9.74
N THR A 81 -24.72 1.86 10.53
CA THR A 81 -25.91 2.04 11.37
C THR A 81 -25.65 3.15 12.38
N GLU A 82 -26.59 4.09 12.52
CA GLU A 82 -26.53 5.11 13.55
C GLU A 82 -26.59 4.46 14.93
N ASP A 83 -25.42 4.29 15.56
CA ASP A 83 -25.33 3.84 16.94
C ASP A 83 -25.42 5.06 17.87
N LYS A 84 -26.46 5.11 18.69
CA LYS A 84 -26.67 6.17 19.68
C LYS A 84 -25.48 6.32 20.61
N GLN A 85 -24.75 5.24 20.89
CA GLN A 85 -23.55 5.27 21.73
C GLN A 85 -22.40 6.06 21.10
N ILE A 86 -22.31 6.07 19.76
CA ILE A 86 -21.33 6.87 19.02
C ILE A 86 -21.77 8.33 18.99
N GLN A 87 -23.06 8.58 18.78
CA GLN A 87 -23.60 9.96 18.76
C GLN A 87 -23.47 10.68 20.11
N GLU A 88 -23.56 9.94 21.22
CA GLU A 88 -23.43 10.46 22.58
C GLU A 88 -21.97 10.41 23.10
N CYS A 89 -21.02 9.93 22.29
CA CYS A 89 -19.61 9.87 22.67
C CYS A 89 -19.03 11.28 22.74
N VAL A 90 -18.56 11.67 23.93
CA VAL A 90 -17.87 12.93 24.17
C VAL A 90 -16.41 12.61 24.42
N ILE A 91 -15.53 13.14 23.58
CA ILE A 91 -14.08 13.06 23.77
C ILE A 91 -13.74 13.72 25.11
N ASP A 92 -13.11 12.97 26.00
CA ASP A 92 -12.73 13.46 27.32
C ASP A 92 -11.21 13.58 27.48
N ALA A 93 -10.78 14.04 28.66
CA ALA A 93 -9.35 14.22 28.95
C ALA A 93 -8.55 12.91 28.92
N ARG A 94 -9.20 11.75 29.06
CA ARG A 94 -8.55 10.45 28.92
C ARG A 94 -8.25 10.16 27.45
N ASP A 95 -9.19 10.46 26.55
CA ASP A 95 -8.99 10.30 25.11
C ASP A 95 -7.90 11.24 24.58
N GLU A 96 -7.95 12.52 24.97
CA GLU A 96 -6.91 13.51 24.59
C GLU A 96 -5.52 13.06 25.06
N SER A 97 -5.42 12.59 26.30
CA SER A 97 -4.17 12.07 26.86
C SER A 97 -3.68 10.81 26.14
N TYR A 98 -4.60 9.97 25.67
CA TYR A 98 -4.27 8.76 24.91
C TYR A 98 -3.70 9.08 23.53
N TYR A 99 -4.27 10.07 22.83
CA TYR A 99 -3.86 10.46 21.47
C TYR A 99 -2.83 11.59 21.41
N LYS A 100 -2.35 12.10 22.54
CA LYS A 100 -1.41 13.24 22.58
C LYS A 100 -0.12 13.05 21.75
N ASP A 101 0.34 11.80 21.62
CA ASP A 101 1.56 11.42 20.90
C ASP A 101 1.24 10.66 19.59
N TRP A 102 0.01 10.82 19.09
CA TRP A 102 -0.44 10.20 17.84
C TRP A 102 0.27 10.80 16.62
N ASP A 103 0.54 12.10 16.67
CA ASP A 103 1.14 12.83 15.56
C ASP A 103 2.57 12.34 15.29
N TRP A 104 2.79 11.92 14.05
CA TRP A 104 4.09 11.47 13.58
C TRP A 104 4.34 11.97 12.17
N THR A 105 5.59 12.35 11.88
CA THR A 105 6.03 12.77 10.55
C THR A 105 7.26 11.98 10.16
N ASN A 106 7.28 11.45 8.93
CA ASN A 106 8.46 10.83 8.35
C ASN A 106 9.36 11.90 7.72
N PRO A 107 10.54 12.22 8.31
CA PRO A 107 11.39 13.28 7.78
C PRO A 107 11.94 12.96 6.39
N HIS A 108 12.15 11.67 6.08
CA HIS A 108 12.66 11.24 4.78
C HIS A 108 11.61 11.39 3.68
N ALA A 109 10.37 11.01 3.96
CA ALA A 109 9.28 11.17 2.98
C ALA A 109 9.02 12.66 2.71
N TYR A 110 8.97 13.47 3.75
CA TYR A 110 8.81 14.92 3.63
C TYR A 110 9.94 15.55 2.80
N ALA A 111 11.20 15.20 3.10
CA ALA A 111 12.33 15.72 2.33
C ALA A 111 12.30 15.27 0.86
N ALA A 112 11.92 14.01 0.60
CA ALA A 112 11.80 13.49 -0.77
C ALA A 112 10.70 14.24 -1.56
N GLU A 113 9.54 14.44 -0.95
CA GLU A 113 8.42 15.21 -1.51
C GLU A 113 8.84 16.65 -1.83
N VAL A 114 9.51 17.34 -0.91
CA VAL A 114 10.03 18.70 -1.15
C VAL A 114 11.01 18.73 -2.32
N ILE A 115 11.91 17.74 -2.43
CA ILE A 115 12.87 17.66 -3.54
C ILE A 115 12.13 17.44 -4.87
N GLU A 116 11.18 16.50 -4.91
CA GLU A 116 10.38 16.21 -6.10
C GLU A 116 9.62 17.45 -6.59
N PHE A 117 9.03 18.19 -5.66
CA PHE A 117 8.34 19.43 -5.96
C PHE A 117 9.26 20.54 -6.49
N LEU A 118 10.46 20.70 -5.92
CA LEU A 118 11.45 21.65 -6.43
C LEU A 118 11.93 21.28 -7.85
N ILE A 119 12.04 19.98 -8.15
CA ILE A 119 12.33 19.50 -9.50
C ILE A 119 11.18 19.86 -10.44
N TYR A 120 9.93 19.60 -10.04
CA TYR A 120 8.75 19.94 -10.83
C TYR A 120 8.66 21.44 -11.15
N GLU A 121 8.85 22.32 -10.16
CA GLU A 121 8.83 23.77 -10.36
C GLU A 121 9.93 24.22 -11.34
N ARG A 122 11.13 23.62 -11.22
CA ARG A 122 12.25 23.90 -12.14
C ARG A 122 11.96 23.45 -13.57
N GLU A 123 11.32 22.30 -13.75
CA GLU A 123 11.05 21.72 -15.08
C GLU A 123 9.86 22.38 -15.77
N THR A 124 8.84 22.76 -15.01
CA THR A 124 7.59 23.33 -15.55
C THR A 124 7.55 24.86 -15.54
N GLY A 125 8.30 25.50 -14.64
CA GLY A 125 8.23 26.94 -14.37
C GLY A 125 6.95 27.38 -13.65
N GLU A 126 6.10 26.42 -13.25
CA GLU A 126 4.86 26.66 -12.51
C GLU A 126 5.15 26.65 -11.00
N PRO A 127 4.88 27.75 -10.27
CA PRO A 127 5.09 27.79 -8.83
C PRO A 127 4.06 26.91 -8.10
N LEU A 128 4.51 26.19 -7.07
CA LEU A 128 3.70 25.21 -6.33
C LEU A 128 2.61 25.84 -5.47
N ILE A 129 2.89 27.04 -4.97
CA ILE A 129 1.90 27.88 -4.31
C ILE A 129 1.36 28.80 -5.41
N PRO A 130 0.04 28.92 -5.57
CA PRO A 130 -0.53 29.95 -6.41
C PRO A 130 0.15 31.27 -6.04
N ILE A 131 0.72 31.98 -7.01
CA ILE A 131 1.15 33.35 -6.76
C ILE A 131 -0.10 34.03 -6.23
N LEU A 132 -0.07 34.43 -4.95
CA LEU A 132 -1.10 35.27 -4.34
C LEU A 132 -1.09 36.56 -5.15
N GLN A 133 -1.80 36.58 -6.28
CA GLN A 133 -2.22 37.80 -6.90
C GLN A 133 -3.00 38.49 -5.82
N GLN A 134 -2.54 39.67 -5.42
CA GLN A 134 -3.25 40.56 -4.51
C GLN A 134 -4.57 40.95 -5.18
N SER A 135 -5.53 40.05 -5.24
CA SER A 135 -6.91 40.31 -5.57
C SER A 135 -7.69 40.09 -4.29
N THR A 136 -8.05 41.20 -3.68
CA THR A 136 -9.03 41.33 -2.62
C THR A 136 -10.27 40.48 -2.92
N CYS A 137 -10.34 39.25 -2.42
CA CYS A 137 -11.57 38.46 -2.42
C CYS A 137 -11.64 37.62 -1.15
N CYS A 138 -12.64 37.90 -0.31
CA CYS A 138 -12.82 37.38 1.04
C CYS A 138 -13.32 35.91 1.10
N CYS A 139 -12.80 35.02 0.26
CA CYS A 139 -13.35 33.66 0.13
C CYS A 139 -12.31 32.54 0.15
N ASP A 140 -11.21 32.69 0.86
CA ASP A 140 -10.36 31.56 1.24
C ASP A 140 -10.74 31.11 2.66
N ILE A 141 -11.48 30.01 2.73
CA ILE A 141 -11.84 29.32 3.97
C ILE A 141 -10.65 28.44 4.38
N LEU A 142 -10.32 28.55 5.67
CA LEU A 142 -9.37 27.75 6.46
C LEU A 142 -9.44 26.24 6.18
#